data_AF-Q9FCL3-F1
#
_entry.id   AF-Q9FCL3-F1
#
_cell.length_a   1.000
_cell.length_b   1.000
_cell.length_c   1.000
_cell.angle_alpha   90.00
_cell.angle_beta   90.00
_cell.angle_gamma   90.00
#
_symmetry.space_group_name_H-M   'P 1'
#
loop_
_entity.id
_entity.type
_entity.pdbx_description
1 polymer ?
#
loop_
_entity_poly.entity_id
_entity_poly.type
_entity_poly.pdbx_seq_one_letter_code
_entity_poly.pdbx_strand_id
1 'polypeptide(L)'
;MALILLLAAPVVIGMPTALVWLLGRRAKVPSWMLIVFLLAGWLTVSVGWALSQRAQPSLFPETSPCYGTRDTPVSQYFPPDSFCRHADGELRTVNGANSKLMFWSAANTTLAVVIAAALVRRRQRS
;
A
#
# COMPACT_ATOMS: atom_id res chain seq x y z
N MET A 1 -17.95 6.31 17.57
CA MET A 1 -17.18 5.77 16.43
C MET A 1 -17.48 6.51 15.12
N ALA A 2 -18.74 6.59 14.68
CA ALA A 2 -19.12 7.16 13.38
C ALA A 2 -18.64 8.62 13.18
N LEU A 3 -18.77 9.48 14.19
CA LEU A 3 -18.31 10.88 14.10
C LEU A 3 -16.78 10.99 13.95
N ILE A 4 -16.02 10.14 14.65
CA ILE A 4 -14.55 10.10 14.56
C ILE A 4 -14.12 9.64 13.17
N LEU A 5 -14.78 8.62 12.62
CA LEU A 5 -14.52 8.14 11.25
C LEU A 5 -14.87 9.21 10.20
N LEU A 6 -15.99 9.91 10.38
CA LEU A 6 -16.41 11.03 9.53
C LEU A 6 -15.40 12.19 9.54
N LEU A 7 -14.74 12.44 10.67
CA LEU A 7 -13.71 13.48 10.79
C LEU A 7 -12.33 12.98 10.33
N ALA A 8 -12.00 11.71 10.54
CA ALA A 8 -10.71 11.13 10.18
C ALA A 8 -10.60 10.86 8.68
N ALA A 9 -11.66 10.39 8.02
CA ALA A 9 -11.66 10.09 6.58
C ALA A 9 -11.21 11.27 5.69
N PRO A 10 -11.71 12.51 5.86
CA PRO A 10 -11.26 13.64 5.05
C PRO A 10 -9.80 14.02 5.32
N VAL A 11 -9.28 13.79 6.53
CA VAL A 11 -7.87 14.03 6.84
C VAL A 11 -6.99 12.95 6.24
N VAL A 12 -7.32 11.67 6.46
CA VAL A 12 -6.50 10.54 6.04
C VAL A 12 -6.56 10.34 4.53
N ILE A 13 -7.71 10.57 3.89
CA ILE A 13 -7.90 10.35 2.45
C ILE A 13 -7.88 11.67 1.69
N GLY A 14 -8.65 12.65 2.16
CA GLY A 14 -8.85 13.91 1.46
C GLY A 14 -7.58 14.76 1.39
N MET A 15 -6.88 14.98 2.51
CA MET A 15 -5.67 15.82 2.52
C MET A 15 -4.54 15.29 1.61
N PRO A 16 -4.10 14.02 1.68
CA PRO A 16 -3.04 13.55 0.80
C PRO A 16 -3.46 13.55 -0.66
N THR A 17 -4.71 13.18 -0.97
CA THR A 17 -5.25 13.24 -2.33
C THR A 17 -5.23 14.67 -2.88
N ALA A 18 -5.75 15.63 -2.10
CA ALA A 18 -5.79 17.04 -2.47
C ALA A 18 -4.38 17.61 -2.62
N LEU A 19 -3.46 17.27 -1.72
CA LEU A 19 -2.08 17.73 -1.79
C LEU A 19 -1.38 17.23 -3.05
N VAL A 20 -1.46 15.93 -3.34
CA VAL A 20 -0.90 15.33 -4.57
C VAL A 20 -1.53 15.97 -5.81
N TRP A 21 -2.85 16.17 -5.80
CA TRP A 21 -3.54 16.81 -6.92
C TRP A 21 -3.07 18.24 -7.14
N LEU A 22 -3.02 19.06 -6.10
CA LEU A 22 -2.59 20.46 -6.17
C LEU A 22 -1.13 20.57 -6.63
N LEU A 23 -0.22 19.78 -6.05
CA LEU A 23 1.19 19.76 -6.42
C LEU A 23 1.38 19.27 -7.85
N GLY A 24 0.67 18.21 -8.25
CA GLY A 24 0.70 17.67 -9.60
C GLY A 24 0.22 18.68 -10.64
N ARG A 25 -0.90 19.37 -10.36
CA ARG A 25 -1.43 20.44 -11.21
C ARG A 25 -0.47 21.62 -11.32
N ARG A 26 0.15 22.06 -10.20
CA ARG A 26 1.20 23.10 -10.21
C ARG A 26 2.41 22.67 -11.03
N ALA A 27 2.77 21.40 -11.01
CA ALA A 27 3.83 20.83 -11.82
C ALA A 27 3.45 20.59 -13.30
N LYS A 28 2.23 20.98 -13.72
CA LYS A 28 1.65 20.77 -15.07
C LYS A 28 1.58 19.30 -15.47
N VAL A 29 1.45 18.39 -14.50
CA VAL A 29 1.25 16.96 -14.77
C VAL A 29 -0.15 16.76 -15.39
N PRO A 30 -0.28 15.96 -16.48
CA PRO A 30 -1.58 15.64 -17.07
C PRO A 30 -2.55 15.05 -16.04
N SER A 31 -3.80 15.48 -16.05
CA SER A 31 -4.80 15.04 -15.06
C SER A 31 -4.99 13.52 -15.05
N TRP A 32 -4.92 12.86 -16.22
CA TRP A 32 -5.04 11.40 -16.31
C TRP A 32 -3.88 10.69 -15.58
N MET A 33 -2.65 11.21 -15.64
CA MET A 33 -1.51 10.66 -14.90
C MET A 33 -1.73 10.82 -13.39
N LEU A 34 -2.27 11.96 -12.94
CA LEU A 34 -2.60 12.17 -11.53
C LEU A 34 -3.68 11.21 -11.04
N ILE A 35 -4.70 10.94 -11.85
CA ILE A 35 -5.75 9.96 -11.53
C ILE A 35 -5.12 8.57 -11.38
N VAL A 36 -4.31 8.12 -12.35
CA VAL A 36 -3.65 6.80 -12.27
C VAL A 36 -2.73 6.71 -11.05
N PHE A 37 -1.95 7.76 -10.78
CA PHE A 37 -1.08 7.82 -9.61
C PHE A 37 -1.87 7.71 -8.30
N LEU A 38 -2.97 8.45 -8.17
CA LEU A 38 -3.82 8.42 -6.98
C LEU A 38 -4.49 7.05 -6.80
N LEU A 39 -5.04 6.47 -7.88
CA LEU A 39 -5.66 5.14 -7.82
C LEU A 39 -4.64 4.07 -7.43
N ALA A 40 -3.47 4.04 -8.05
CA ALA A 40 -2.41 3.09 -7.74
C ALA A 40 -1.84 3.30 -6.33
N GLY A 41 -1.68 4.56 -5.90
CA GLY A 41 -1.24 4.92 -4.55
C GLY A 41 -2.22 4.44 -3.49
N TRP A 42 -3.51 4.74 -3.67
CA TRP A 42 -4.56 4.26 -2.78
C TRP A 42 -4.65 2.74 -2.74
N LEU A 43 -4.55 2.08 -3.89
CA LEU A 43 -4.52 0.62 -3.97
C LEU A 43 -3.32 0.05 -3.18
N THR A 44 -2.15 0.67 -3.30
CA THR A 44 -0.94 0.26 -2.55
C THR A 44 -1.14 0.40 -1.05
N VAL A 45 -1.71 1.53 -0.59
CA VAL A 45 -2.01 1.77 0.82
C VAL A 45 -3.04 0.78 1.35
N SER A 46 -4.14 0.56 0.62
CA SER A 46 -5.21 -0.36 1.03
C SER A 46 -4.72 -1.81 1.10
N VAL A 47 -3.98 -2.26 0.08
CA VAL A 47 -3.39 -3.61 0.08
C VAL A 47 -2.35 -3.71 1.20
N GLY A 48 -1.42 -2.76 1.30
CA GLY A 48 -0.40 -2.75 2.35
C GLY A 48 -0.99 -2.80 3.76
N TRP A 49 -2.07 -2.04 4.00
CA TRP A 49 -2.82 -2.07 5.26
C TRP A 49 -3.46 -3.43 5.55
N ALA A 50 -4.12 -4.04 4.56
CA ALA A 50 -4.68 -5.38 4.72
C ALA A 50 -3.59 -6.42 5.01
N LEU A 51 -2.46 -6.35 4.30
CA LEU A 51 -1.31 -7.25 4.50
C LEU A 51 -0.64 -7.03 5.88
N SER A 52 -0.58 -5.79 6.38
CA SER A 52 -0.05 -5.53 7.71
C SER A 52 -0.92 -6.11 8.82
N GLN A 53 -2.25 -6.11 8.67
CA GLN A 53 -3.14 -6.75 9.65
C GLN A 53 -2.86 -8.26 9.72
N ARG A 54 -2.72 -8.93 8.57
CA ARG A 54 -2.43 -10.37 8.51
C ARG A 54 -1.09 -10.72 9.16
N ALA A 55 -0.12 -9.82 9.09
CA ALA A 55 1.20 -9.98 9.70
C ALA A 55 1.21 -9.77 11.23
N GLN A 56 0.10 -9.33 11.83
CA GLN A 56 -0.02 -8.98 13.25
C GLN A 56 -0.98 -9.92 14.00
N PRO A 57 -0.56 -11.16 14.34
CA PRO A 57 -1.43 -12.15 14.97
C PRO A 57 -1.98 -11.72 16.33
N SER A 58 -1.25 -10.92 17.11
CA SER A 58 -1.71 -10.46 18.42
C SER A 58 -2.77 -9.35 18.36
N LEU A 59 -2.74 -8.53 17.30
CA LEU A 59 -3.67 -7.40 17.13
C LEU A 59 -4.88 -7.79 16.27
N PHE A 60 -4.68 -8.69 15.32
CA PHE A 60 -5.71 -9.15 14.39
C PHE A 60 -5.72 -10.69 14.30
N PRO A 61 -6.22 -11.37 15.35
CA PRO A 61 -6.21 -12.83 15.43
C PRO A 61 -7.05 -13.48 14.33
N GLU A 62 -8.19 -12.88 13.98
CA GLU A 62 -9.14 -13.40 12.99
C GLU A 62 -8.63 -13.36 11.55
N THR A 63 -7.69 -12.45 11.25
CA THR A 63 -7.18 -12.27 9.87
C THR A 63 -5.77 -12.80 9.70
N SER A 64 -5.08 -13.16 10.78
CA SER A 64 -3.71 -13.65 10.73
C SER A 64 -3.66 -15.17 10.62
N PRO A 65 -3.07 -15.73 9.54
CA PRO A 65 -2.86 -17.18 9.43
C PRO A 65 -1.82 -17.71 10.44
N CYS A 66 -1.22 -16.83 11.24
CA CYS A 66 -0.20 -17.15 12.24
C CYS A 66 -0.74 -17.06 13.67
N TYR A 67 -2.05 -16.85 13.83
CA TYR A 67 -2.68 -16.87 15.13
C TYR A 67 -2.72 -18.32 15.66
N GLY A 68 -2.24 -18.53 16.89
CA GLY A 68 -2.22 -19.86 17.53
C GLY A 68 -1.02 -20.75 17.18
N THR A 69 -0.11 -20.35 16.29
CA THR A 69 1.18 -21.03 16.15
C THR A 69 2.06 -20.70 17.35
N ARG A 70 2.52 -21.73 18.08
CA ARG A 70 3.28 -21.61 19.34
C ARG A 70 4.62 -20.86 19.24
N ASP A 71 5.13 -20.65 18.03
CA ASP A 71 6.43 -20.04 17.77
C ASP A 71 6.34 -18.63 17.20
N THR A 72 7.35 -17.83 17.56
CA THR A 72 7.44 -16.40 17.30
C THR A 72 7.43 -16.06 15.80
N PRO A 73 6.77 -14.96 15.40
CA PRO A 73 6.75 -14.51 14.00
C PRO A 73 8.12 -13.97 13.59
N VAL A 74 8.70 -14.56 12.55
CA VAL A 74 10.10 -14.32 12.11
C VAL A 74 10.23 -12.99 11.33
N SER A 75 9.16 -12.49 10.70
CA SER A 75 9.15 -11.14 10.11
C SER A 75 7.76 -10.49 10.17
N GLN A 76 7.56 -9.59 11.13
CA GLN A 76 6.28 -8.88 11.31
C GLN A 76 6.19 -7.52 10.61
N TYR A 77 7.32 -6.96 10.16
CA TYR A 77 7.42 -5.51 10.01
C TYR A 77 7.28 -4.94 8.59
N PHE A 78 7.34 -5.75 7.53
CA PHE A 78 7.31 -5.23 6.16
C PHE A 78 6.43 -6.03 5.20
N PRO A 79 5.14 -5.68 5.06
CA PRO A 79 4.37 -6.13 3.90
C PRO A 79 5.05 -5.66 2.61
N PRO A 80 4.99 -6.46 1.52
CA PRO A 80 4.21 -7.69 1.40
C PRO A 80 4.94 -8.96 1.90
N ASP A 81 6.21 -8.88 2.31
CA ASP A 81 7.01 -10.05 2.67
C ASP A 81 7.04 -10.31 4.18
N SER A 82 6.02 -11.01 4.66
CA SER A 82 5.96 -11.54 6.03
C SER A 82 5.85 -13.07 6.04
N PHE A 83 6.54 -13.71 6.99
CA PHE A 83 6.62 -15.16 7.10
C PHE A 83 6.27 -15.63 8.51
N CYS A 84 5.63 -16.79 8.58
CA CYS A 84 5.34 -17.48 9.83
C CYS A 84 5.94 -18.87 9.83
N ARG A 85 6.62 -19.16 10.94
CA ARG A 85 7.17 -20.48 11.20
C ARG A 85 6.06 -21.38 11.72
N HIS A 86 5.86 -22.50 11.04
CA HIS A 86 4.89 -23.52 11.43
C HIS A 86 5.56 -24.59 12.33
N ALA A 87 4.74 -25.46 12.94
CA ALA A 87 5.21 -26.49 13.88
C ALA A 87 6.15 -27.53 13.24
N ASP A 88 6.15 -27.63 11.91
CA ASP A 88 7.08 -28.42 11.10
C ASP A 88 8.43 -27.71 10.85
N GLY A 89 8.60 -26.47 11.32
CA GLY A 89 9.79 -25.65 11.13
C GLY A 89 9.82 -24.88 9.81
N GLU A 90 8.87 -25.12 8.91
CA GLU A 90 8.77 -24.48 7.59
C GLU A 90 8.31 -23.02 7.70
N LEU A 91 8.89 -22.17 6.85
CA LEU A 91 8.49 -20.77 6.71
C LEU A 91 7.44 -20.65 5.62
N ARG A 92 6.22 -20.24 5.99
CA ARG A 92 5.14 -20.03 5.03
C ARG A 92 4.81 -18.55 4.94
N THR A 93 4.61 -18.06 3.71
CA THR A 93 4.23 -16.67 3.47
C THR A 93 2.84 -16.40 4.06
N VAL A 94 2.71 -15.29 4.76
CA VAL A 94 1.44 -14.78 5.30
C VAL A 94 0.59 -14.18 4.18
N ASN A 95 1.26 -13.57 3.22
CA ASN A 95 0.68 -12.79 2.15
C ASN A 95 0.93 -13.56 0.85
N GLY A 96 0.01 -14.48 0.54
CA GLY A 96 0.10 -15.35 -0.64
C GLY A 96 0.44 -14.61 -1.94
N ALA A 97 1.03 -15.32 -2.90
CA ALA A 97 1.67 -14.74 -4.08
C ALA A 97 0.84 -13.68 -4.81
N ASN A 98 -0.47 -13.88 -4.97
CA ASN A 98 -1.37 -12.94 -5.64
C ASN A 98 -1.41 -11.57 -4.96
N SER A 99 -1.46 -11.54 -3.63
CA SER A 99 -1.55 -10.29 -2.86
C SER A 99 -0.24 -9.50 -2.91
N LYS A 100 0.90 -10.20 -2.89
CA LYS A 100 2.22 -9.63 -3.12
C LYS A 100 2.35 -9.05 -4.54
N LEU A 101 1.85 -9.75 -5.55
CA LEU A 101 1.84 -9.27 -6.93
C LEU A 101 0.99 -8.00 -7.08
N MET A 102 -0.19 -7.95 -6.46
CA MET A 102 -1.04 -6.75 -6.45
C MET A 102 -0.36 -5.55 -5.79
N PHE A 103 0.30 -5.76 -4.64
CA PHE A 103 1.02 -4.69 -3.96
C PHE A 103 2.15 -4.13 -4.83
N TRP A 104 3.01 -5.01 -5.36
CA TRP A 104 4.15 -4.57 -6.16
C TRP A 104 3.73 -3.98 -7.51
N SER A 105 2.65 -4.47 -8.13
CA SER A 105 2.15 -3.88 -9.37
C SER A 105 1.61 -2.47 -9.14
N ALA A 106 0.85 -2.25 -8.06
CA ALA A 106 0.36 -0.93 -7.68
C ALA A 106 1.52 0.03 -7.33
N ALA A 107 2.48 -0.43 -6.52
CA ALA A 107 3.66 0.36 -6.15
C ALA A 107 4.49 0.75 -7.39
N ASN A 108 4.79 -0.21 -8.27
CA ASN A 108 5.55 0.05 -9.50
C ASN A 108 4.80 0.96 -10.47
N THR A 109 3.47 0.89 -10.50
CA THR A 109 2.64 1.80 -11.31
C THR A 109 2.81 3.24 -10.83
N THR A 110 2.80 3.50 -9.52
CA THR A 110 3.04 4.85 -9.00
C THR A 110 4.41 5.39 -9.40
N LEU A 111 5.46 4.56 -9.30
CA LEU A 111 6.82 4.92 -9.71
C LEU A 111 6.89 5.21 -11.22
N ALA A 112 6.30 4.35 -12.04
CA ALA A 112 6.27 4.51 -13.49
C ALA A 112 5.58 5.82 -13.91
N VAL A 113 4.48 6.19 -13.25
CA VAL A 113 3.78 7.45 -13.51
C VAL A 113 4.65 8.66 -13.15
N VAL A 114 5.37 8.63 -12.03
CA VAL A 114 6.29 9.71 -11.64
C VAL A 114 7.41 9.86 -12.68
N ILE A 115 8.01 8.76 -13.12
CA ILE A 115 9.05 8.78 -14.16
C ILE A 115 8.48 9.32 -15.48
N ALA A 116 7.31 8.84 -15.91
CA ALA A 116 6.66 9.30 -17.13
C ALA A 116 6.33 10.80 -17.07
N ALA A 117 5.80 11.28 -15.95
CA ALA A 117 5.51 12.70 -15.74
C ALA A 117 6.79 13.55 -15.80
N ALA A 118 7.90 13.07 -15.23
CA ALA A 118 9.19 13.74 -15.33
C ALA A 118 9.72 13.81 -16.78
N LEU A 119 9.58 12.72 -17.54
CA LEU A 119 9.99 12.66 -18.95
C LEU A 119 9.16 13.59 -19.84
N VAL A 120 7.83 13.58 -19.68
CA VAL A 120 6.92 14.49 -20.41
C VAL A 120 7.28 15.94 -20.13
N ARG A 121 7.54 16.27 -18.86
CA ARG A 121 7.93 17.63 -18.47
C ARG A 121 9.28 18.05 -19.04
N ARG A 122 10.26 17.15 -19.13
CA ARG A 122 11.55 17.42 -19.78
C ARG A 122 11.37 17.73 -21.26
N ARG A 123 10.53 16.96 -21.97
CA ARG A 123 10.25 17.17 -23.40
C ARG A 123 9.54 18.50 -23.68
N GLN A 124 8.74 19.01 -22.76
CA GLN A 124 8.08 20.32 -22.91
C GLN A 124 9.01 21.52 -22.65
N ARG A 125 10.20 21.30 -22.09
CA ARG A 125 11.20 22.33 -21.77
C ARG A 125 12.36 22.39 -22.76
N SER A 126 12.51 21.35 -23.57
CA SER A 126 13.46 21.30 -24.70
C SER A 126 12.80 21.83 -25.96
#